data_AF-A0AAU6GPU5-F1
#
_entry.id   AF-A0AAU6GPU5-F1
#
_cell.length_a   1.000
_cell.length_b   1.000
_cell.length_c   1.000
_cell.angle_alpha   90.00
_cell.angle_beta   90.00
_cell.angle_gamma   90.00
#
_symmetry.space_group_name_H-M   'P 1'
#
loop_
_entity.id
_entity.type
_entity.pdbx_description
1 polymer ?
#
loop_
_entity_poly.entity_id
_entity_poly.type
_entity_poly.pdbx_seq_one_letter_code
_entity_poly.pdbx_strand_id
1 'polypeptide(L)'
;MARPEFGPTERQYGVTMLRELTEPEAGGFGWGYNGGGTSAAAAAILADALDLGDPATCGIGYATYPEDEVLAQLREDFCDDVLSQLCDHWRLRRSVVLRWSLAWYLQRGIDKVPAAVRDLPPLQSQA
;
A
#
# COMPACT_ATOMS: atom_id res chain seq x y z
N MET A 1 -6.59 18.48 45.63
CA MET A 1 -5.44 18.24 44.74
C MET A 1 -5.95 18.26 43.31
N ALA A 2 -5.49 19.20 42.48
CA ALA A 2 -5.93 19.31 41.08
C ALA A 2 -5.16 18.32 40.19
N ARG A 3 -5.84 17.64 39.27
CA ARG A 3 -5.20 16.83 38.21
C ARG A 3 -4.42 17.76 37.28
N PRO A 4 -3.22 17.39 36.80
CA PRO A 4 -2.51 18.19 35.82
C PRO A 4 -3.28 18.16 34.49
N GLU A 5 -3.61 19.34 33.96
CA GLU A 5 -4.11 19.47 32.59
C GLU A 5 -2.94 19.22 31.63
N PHE A 6 -3.10 18.22 30.75
CA PHE A 6 -2.15 18.01 29.67
C PHE A 6 -2.31 19.16 28.67
N GLY A 7 -1.23 19.92 28.47
CA GLY A 7 -1.18 20.93 27.43
C GLY A 7 -1.33 20.30 26.04
N PRO A 8 -1.76 21.09 25.03
CA PRO A 8 -2.00 20.57 23.70
C PRO A 8 -0.76 19.84 23.15
N THR A 9 -0.95 18.63 22.63
CA THR A 9 0.13 17.85 21.99
C THR A 9 0.69 18.59 20.77
N GLU A 10 1.86 18.25 20.27
CA GLU A 10 2.44 18.91 19.08
C GLU A 10 1.52 18.88 17.84
N ARG A 11 0.54 17.96 17.78
CA ARG A 11 -0.53 17.96 16.75
C ARG A 11 -1.45 19.19 16.83
N GLN A 12 -1.50 19.87 17.96
CA GLN A 12 -2.33 21.04 18.23
C GLN A 12 -1.55 22.35 18.12
N TYR A 13 -0.21 22.30 18.04
CA TYR A 13 0.62 23.48 17.81
C TYR A 13 1.01 23.57 16.32
N GLY A 14 0.53 24.62 15.64
CA GLY A 14 1.04 25.02 14.31
C GLY A 14 0.27 24.51 13.10
N VAL A 15 -0.87 23.82 13.27
CA VAL A 15 -1.73 23.46 12.13
C VAL A 15 -2.53 24.70 11.70
N THR A 16 -2.01 25.45 10.73
CA THR A 16 -2.80 26.44 10.01
C THR A 16 -3.65 25.70 8.99
N MET A 17 -4.97 25.61 9.23
CA MET A 17 -5.89 24.96 8.30
C MET A 17 -6.02 25.83 7.03
N LEU A 18 -5.34 25.42 5.95
CA LEU A 18 -5.28 26.21 4.70
C LEU A 18 -6.57 26.07 3.86
N ARG A 19 -7.28 24.95 3.98
CA ARG A 19 -8.58 24.69 3.32
C ARG A 19 -9.27 23.48 3.95
N GLU A 20 -10.57 23.60 4.21
CA GLU A 20 -11.44 22.49 4.60
C GLU A 20 -12.02 21.84 3.33
N LEU A 21 -11.94 20.51 3.22
CA LEU A 21 -12.54 19.76 2.11
C LEU A 21 -13.88 19.20 2.56
N THR A 22 -14.95 19.55 1.84
CA THR A 22 -16.30 19.00 2.04
C THR A 22 -16.47 17.78 1.13
N GLU A 23 -17.09 16.71 1.63
CA GLU A 23 -17.34 15.52 0.83
C GLU A 23 -18.27 15.84 -0.36
N PRO A 24 -17.97 15.36 -1.59
CA PRO A 24 -18.86 15.53 -2.73
C PRO A 24 -20.10 14.62 -2.64
N GLU A 25 -21.19 15.01 -3.31
CA GLU A 25 -22.49 14.32 -3.30
C GLU A 25 -22.47 12.86 -3.84
N ALA A 26 -21.35 12.42 -4.41
CA ALA A 26 -21.12 11.02 -4.77
C ALA A 26 -19.72 10.57 -4.31
N GLY A 27 -19.69 9.69 -3.31
CA GLY A 27 -18.51 8.91 -2.94
C GLY A 27 -17.47 9.67 -2.10
N GLY A 28 -17.74 9.77 -0.80
CA GLY A 28 -16.68 10.01 0.19
C GLY A 28 -15.66 8.86 0.15
N PHE A 29 -14.41 9.18 0.51
CA PHE A 29 -13.22 8.32 0.50
C PHE A 29 -12.61 8.02 -0.89
N GLY A 30 -11.97 9.04 -1.47
CA GLY A 30 -11.11 8.90 -2.65
C GLY A 30 -9.73 8.33 -2.30
N TRP A 31 -9.62 7.01 -2.22
CA TRP A 31 -8.33 6.31 -2.10
C TRP A 31 -7.78 6.05 -3.52
N GLY A 32 -6.57 6.53 -3.81
CA GLY A 32 -5.94 6.70 -5.15
C GLY A 32 -6.06 5.62 -6.24
N TYR A 33 -5.71 6.03 -7.47
CA TYR A 33 -6.04 5.47 -8.81
C TYR A 33 -7.56 5.45 -9.13
N ASN A 34 -8.17 6.64 -9.06
CA ASN A 34 -9.49 7.01 -9.59
C ASN A 34 -10.67 6.07 -9.26
N GLY A 35 -10.83 5.67 -7.99
CA GLY A 35 -12.12 5.25 -7.45
C GLY A 35 -12.37 3.74 -7.32
N GLY A 36 -11.32 2.90 -7.41
CA GLY A 36 -11.44 1.44 -7.28
C GLY A 36 -11.37 0.85 -5.87
N GLY A 37 -11.04 1.64 -4.85
CA GLY A 37 -10.82 1.17 -3.47
C GLY A 37 -9.37 0.70 -3.20
N THR A 38 -9.03 0.49 -1.93
CA THR A 38 -7.66 0.19 -1.47
C THR A 38 -7.11 -1.12 -2.05
N SER A 39 -7.93 -2.16 -2.20
CA SER A 39 -7.52 -3.42 -2.82
C SER A 39 -7.18 -3.27 -4.32
N ALA A 40 -7.93 -2.45 -5.06
CA ALA A 40 -7.61 -2.13 -6.46
C ALA A 40 -6.32 -1.29 -6.56
N ALA A 41 -6.10 -0.35 -5.64
CA ALA A 41 -4.85 0.40 -5.55
C ALA A 41 -3.66 -0.51 -5.21
N ALA A 42 -3.83 -1.48 -4.32
CA ALA A 42 -2.82 -2.50 -4.00
C ALA A 42 -2.44 -3.31 -5.24
N ALA A 43 -3.45 -3.79 -5.98
CA ALA A 43 -3.26 -4.54 -7.21
C ALA A 43 -2.42 -3.75 -8.24
N ALA A 44 -2.74 -2.47 -8.46
CA ALA A 44 -2.01 -1.61 -9.40
C ALA A 44 -0.56 -1.37 -8.95
N ILE A 45 -0.35 -1.00 -7.68
CA ILE A 45 0.99 -0.73 -7.13
C ILE A 45 1.86 -1.98 -7.21
N LEU A 46 1.32 -3.15 -6.85
CA LEU A 46 2.05 -4.41 -6.89
C LEU A 46 2.35 -4.83 -8.32
N ALA A 47 1.40 -4.73 -9.25
CA ALA A 47 1.61 -5.08 -10.65
C ALA A 47 2.73 -4.26 -11.29
N ASP A 48 2.75 -2.93 -11.05
CA ASP A 48 3.81 -2.04 -11.52
C ASP A 48 5.16 -2.34 -10.86
N ALA A 49 5.16 -2.55 -9.53
CA ALA A 49 6.40 -2.78 -8.81
C ALA A 49 7.07 -4.11 -9.23
N LEU A 50 6.26 -5.16 -9.33
CA LEU A 50 6.66 -6.54 -9.60
C LEU A 50 6.81 -6.85 -11.11
N ASP A 51 6.50 -5.88 -11.97
CA ASP A 51 6.55 -6.02 -13.44
C ASP A 51 5.65 -7.16 -13.97
N LEU A 52 4.42 -7.22 -13.45
CA LEU A 52 3.44 -8.26 -13.79
C LEU A 52 2.58 -7.92 -15.01
N GLY A 53 2.62 -6.67 -15.47
CA GLY A 53 1.74 -6.15 -16.52
C GLY A 53 0.40 -5.63 -15.97
N ASP A 54 -0.65 -5.68 -16.79
CA ASP A 54 -1.96 -5.11 -16.44
C ASP A 54 -2.65 -5.93 -15.31
N PRO A 55 -3.04 -5.29 -14.18
CA PRO A 55 -3.79 -5.93 -13.09
C PRO A 55 -5.05 -6.70 -13.53
N ALA A 56 -5.68 -6.28 -14.63
CA ALA A 56 -6.87 -6.93 -15.20
C ALA A 56 -6.57 -8.22 -15.96
N THR A 57 -5.29 -8.60 -16.11
CA THR A 57 -4.88 -9.78 -16.88
C THR A 57 -3.84 -10.65 -16.18
N CYS A 58 -3.04 -10.09 -15.26
CA CYS A 58 -1.94 -10.82 -14.63
C CYS A 58 -2.35 -11.69 -13.43
N GLY A 59 -3.65 -11.78 -13.12
CA GLY A 59 -4.20 -12.64 -12.07
C GLY A 59 -4.25 -12.02 -10.67
N ILE A 60 -3.77 -10.78 -10.49
CA ILE A 60 -3.76 -10.07 -9.21
C ILE A 60 -5.06 -9.32 -8.91
N GLY A 61 -5.84 -8.95 -9.93
CA GLY A 61 -7.06 -8.17 -9.77
C GLY A 61 -8.25 -8.99 -9.25
N TYR A 62 -9.22 -8.32 -8.61
CA TYR A 62 -10.45 -8.95 -8.12
C TYR A 62 -11.35 -9.49 -9.25
N ALA A 63 -11.27 -8.86 -10.43
CA ALA A 63 -12.07 -9.24 -11.60
C ALA A 63 -11.34 -10.19 -12.57
N THR A 64 -10.12 -10.62 -12.25
CA THR A 64 -9.35 -11.51 -13.11
C THR A 64 -9.83 -12.95 -12.98
N TYR A 65 -10.02 -13.63 -14.11
CA TYR A 65 -10.30 -15.07 -14.14
C TYR A 65 -9.38 -15.79 -15.14
N PRO A 66 -8.63 -16.82 -14.71
CA PRO A 66 -8.49 -17.29 -13.34
C PRO A 66 -7.69 -16.29 -12.47
N GLU A 67 -8.08 -16.15 -11.20
CA GLU A 67 -7.31 -15.43 -10.19
C GLU A 67 -6.09 -16.28 -9.79
N ASP A 68 -4.93 -15.64 -9.61
CA ASP A 68 -3.78 -16.30 -9.01
C ASP A 68 -3.88 -16.15 -7.48
N GLU A 69 -4.15 -17.25 -6.77
CA GLU A 69 -4.38 -17.25 -5.32
C GLU A 69 -3.23 -16.61 -4.53
N VAL A 70 -1.99 -16.75 -5.00
CA VAL A 70 -0.82 -16.18 -4.32
C VAL A 70 -0.77 -14.67 -4.53
N LEU A 71 -1.05 -14.20 -5.75
CA LEU A 71 -1.10 -12.77 -6.04
C LEU A 71 -2.31 -12.09 -5.37
N ALA A 72 -3.45 -12.79 -5.28
CA ALA A 72 -4.62 -12.32 -4.57
C ALA A 72 -4.32 -12.13 -3.07
N GLN A 73 -3.69 -13.11 -2.43
CA GLN A 73 -3.33 -12.97 -1.01
C GLN A 73 -2.27 -11.88 -0.80
N LEU A 74 -1.29 -11.76 -1.71
CA LEU A 74 -0.29 -10.69 -1.68
C LEU A 74 -0.96 -9.30 -1.76
N ARG A 75 -1.99 -9.15 -2.61
CA ARG A 75 -2.78 -7.92 -2.75
C ARG A 75 -3.49 -7.57 -1.45
N GLU A 76 -4.21 -8.52 -0.85
CA GLU A 76 -4.98 -8.26 0.38
C GLU A 76 -4.05 -7.92 1.55
N ASP A 77 -2.95 -8.66 1.72
CA ASP A 77 -2.01 -8.40 2.81
C ASP A 77 -1.27 -7.06 2.60
N PHE A 78 -0.96 -6.68 1.35
CA PHE A 78 -0.38 -5.36 1.07
C PHE A 78 -1.39 -4.24 1.31
N CYS A 79 -2.64 -4.49 0.95
CA CYS A 79 -3.74 -3.58 1.26
C CYS A 79 -3.80 -3.34 2.76
N ASP A 80 -3.81 -4.38 3.59
CA ASP A 80 -3.94 -4.25 5.04
C ASP A 80 -2.69 -3.67 5.72
N ASP A 81 -1.50 -4.11 5.34
CA ASP A 81 -0.24 -3.71 5.99
C ASP A 81 0.21 -2.30 5.57
N VAL A 82 -0.03 -1.94 4.31
CA VAL A 82 0.49 -0.69 3.73
C VAL A 82 -0.64 0.28 3.50
N LEU A 83 -1.69 -0.11 2.76
CA LEU A 83 -2.69 0.84 2.27
C LEU A 83 -3.78 1.23 3.27
N SER A 84 -4.22 0.31 4.12
CA SER A 84 -5.27 0.53 5.12
C SER A 84 -4.80 1.37 6.31
N GLN A 85 -3.48 1.57 6.45
CA GLN A 85 -2.86 2.25 7.59
C GLN A 85 -2.48 3.72 7.33
N LEU A 86 -2.49 4.21 6.09
CA LEU A 86 -2.04 5.58 5.76
C LEU A 86 -3.06 6.36 4.93
N CYS A 87 -2.82 7.68 4.84
CA CYS A 87 -3.70 8.72 4.33
C CYS A 87 -4.01 8.59 2.81
N ASP A 88 -4.91 9.44 2.31
CA ASP A 88 -5.38 9.49 0.91
C ASP A 88 -4.28 9.59 -0.19
N HIS A 89 -3.02 9.88 0.18
CA HIS A 89 -1.92 10.10 -0.74
C HIS A 89 -0.70 9.23 -0.42
N TRP A 90 -0.23 8.48 -1.42
CA TRP A 90 0.87 7.53 -1.30
C TRP A 90 2.10 8.01 -2.04
N ARG A 91 3.25 7.97 -1.37
CA ARG A 91 4.58 8.16 -2.00
C ARG A 91 5.47 6.98 -1.64
N LEU A 92 5.24 5.85 -2.30
CA LEU A 92 6.00 4.64 -2.09
C LEU A 92 7.13 4.54 -3.11
N ARG A 93 8.35 4.29 -2.65
CA ARG A 93 9.46 3.94 -3.55
C ARG A 93 9.28 2.50 -4.00
N ARG A 94 9.49 2.22 -5.29
CA ARG A 94 9.45 0.85 -5.84
C ARG A 94 10.30 -0.15 -5.03
N SER A 95 11.48 0.27 -4.56
CA SER A 95 12.36 -0.59 -3.74
C SER A 95 11.76 -0.98 -2.39
N VAL A 96 10.90 -0.16 -1.80
CA VAL A 96 10.21 -0.48 -0.54
C VAL A 96 9.14 -1.54 -0.81
N VAL A 97 8.35 -1.37 -1.88
CA VAL A 97 7.33 -2.35 -2.28
C VAL A 97 7.98 -3.70 -2.57
N LEU A 98 9.04 -3.72 -3.37
CA LEU A 98 9.78 -4.94 -3.71
C LEU A 98 10.35 -5.65 -2.46
N ARG A 99 10.89 -4.91 -1.49
CA ARG A 99 11.41 -5.48 -0.24
C ARG A 99 10.31 -6.01 0.66
N TRP A 100 9.17 -5.32 0.73
CA TRP A 100 8.00 -5.81 1.45
C TRP A 100 7.50 -7.12 0.81
N SER A 101 7.34 -7.16 -0.51
CA SER A 101 6.91 -8.38 -1.23
C SER A 101 7.88 -9.54 -1.03
N LEU A 102 9.20 -9.28 -1.08
CA LEU A 102 10.21 -10.30 -0.78
C LEU A 102 10.02 -10.90 0.61
N ALA A 103 9.89 -10.05 1.64
CA ALA A 103 9.67 -10.50 3.01
C ALA A 103 8.39 -11.32 3.14
N TRP A 104 7.31 -10.89 2.47
CA TRP A 104 6.03 -11.58 2.44
C TRP A 104 6.14 -13.00 1.85
N TYR A 105 6.84 -13.16 0.72
CA TYR A 105 7.07 -14.47 0.08
C TYR A 105 7.91 -15.39 0.98
N LEU A 106 8.98 -14.86 1.58
CA LEU A 106 9.86 -15.62 2.48
C LEU A 106 9.14 -16.13 3.73
N GLN A 107 8.29 -15.30 4.34
CA GLN A 107 7.51 -15.68 5.52
C GLN A 107 6.55 -16.85 5.26
N ARG A 108 6.12 -17.02 4.00
CA ARG A 108 5.18 -18.07 3.57
C ARG A 108 5.88 -19.28 2.96
N GLY A 109 7.21 -19.27 2.86
CA GLY A 109 7.98 -20.36 2.24
C GLY A 109 7.69 -20.54 0.75
N ILE A 110 7.35 -19.46 0.04
CA ILE A 110 7.04 -19.50 -1.39
C ILE A 110 8.30 -19.17 -2.19
N ASP A 111 8.86 -20.17 -2.87
CA ASP A 111 10.11 -20.03 -3.63
C ASP A 111 9.91 -19.46 -5.04
N LYS A 112 8.69 -19.56 -5.59
CA LYS A 112 8.35 -19.04 -6.91
C LYS A 112 8.02 -17.55 -6.84
N VAL A 113 9.07 -16.73 -6.79
CA VAL A 113 8.96 -15.27 -6.74
C VAL A 113 9.06 -14.61 -8.13
N PRO A 114 8.38 -13.46 -8.36
CA PRO A 114 8.55 -12.63 -9.56
C PRO A 114 10.01 -12.23 -9.78
N ALA A 115 10.43 -12.07 -11.05
CA ALA A 115 11.81 -11.73 -11.39
C ALA A 115 12.27 -10.42 -10.71
N ALA A 116 11.41 -9.41 -10.68
CA ALA A 116 11.68 -8.12 -10.03
C ALA A 116 12.04 -8.24 -8.53
N VAL A 117 11.54 -9.27 -7.85
CA VAL A 117 11.85 -9.57 -6.44
C VAL A 117 13.17 -10.34 -6.33
N ARG A 118 13.40 -11.28 -7.24
CA ARG A 118 14.62 -12.10 -7.28
C ARG A 118 15.88 -11.26 -7.51
N ASP A 119 15.76 -10.24 -8.34
CA ASP A 119 16.88 -9.39 -8.77
C ASP A 119 17.12 -8.20 -7.83
N LEU A 120 16.48 -8.18 -6.65
CA LEU A 120 16.68 -7.14 -5.64
C LEU A 120 18.13 -7.13 -5.16
N PRO A 121 18.83 -5.98 -5.22
CA PRO A 121 20.15 -5.88 -4.63
C PRO A 121 20.06 -6.08 -3.11
N PRO A 122 21.08 -6.71 -2.50
CA PRO A 122 21.14 -6.88 -1.05
C PRO A 122 21.00 -5.53 -0.36
N LEU A 123 20.42 -5.53 0.85
CA LEU A 123 20.44 -4.33 1.69
C LEU A 123 21.90 -3.94 1.88
N GLN A 124 22.30 -2.80 1.33
CA GLN A 124 23.58 -2.21 1.70
C GLN A 124 23.45 -1.84 3.17
N SER A 125 24.10 -2.62 4.03
CA SER A 125 24.33 -2.20 5.40
C SER A 125 25.04 -0.86 5.33
N GLN A 126 24.41 0.19 5.86
CA GLN A 126 25.15 1.43 6.09
C GLN A 126 26.27 1.10 7.08
N ALA A 127 27.51 1.20 6.60
CA ALA A 127 28.70 1.15 7.43
C ALA A 127 28.86 2.46 8.21
#